data_AF-A0AA41X4M5-F1
#
_entry.id   AF-A0AA41X4M5-F1
#
_cell.length_a   1.000
_cell.length_b   1.000
_cell.length_c   1.000
_cell.angle_alpha   90.00
_cell.angle_beta   90.00
_cell.angle_gamma   90.00
#
_symmetry.space_group_name_H-M   'P 1'
#
loop_
_entity.id
_entity.type
_entity.pdbx_description
1 polymer ?
#
loop_
_entity_poly.entity_id
_entity_poly.type
_entity_poly.pdbx_seq_one_letter_code
_entity_poly.pdbx_strand_id
1 'polypeptide(L)'
;RKHNIKVNLIGILSRSYGEKACQHELDSILAYKEHITAIDLAGDERGFPGSLFVEHFKQVQREGLHVTVHAGEAVGPESIWQA
;
A
#
# COMPACT_ATOMS: atom_id res chain seq x y z
N ARG A 1 1.09 -17.17 -20.97
CA ARG A 1 0.39 -15.85 -21.11
C ARG A 1 -0.25 -15.82 -22.50
N LYS A 2 -1.57 -15.57 -22.61
CA LYS A 2 -2.33 -15.57 -23.89
C LYS A 2 -1.97 -14.40 -24.81
N HIS A 3 -1.40 -13.33 -24.25
CA HIS A 3 -1.01 -12.11 -24.94
C HIS A 3 0.44 -11.74 -24.57
N ASN A 4 1.18 -11.14 -25.50
CA ASN A 4 2.57 -10.71 -25.31
C ASN A 4 2.65 -9.33 -24.63
N ILE A 5 2.07 -9.21 -23.42
CA ILE A 5 2.06 -7.98 -22.62
C ILE A 5 2.82 -8.23 -21.32
N LYS A 6 3.72 -7.29 -20.97
CA LYS A 6 4.40 -7.28 -19.67
C LYS A 6 3.46 -6.67 -18.63
N VAL A 7 3.30 -7.36 -17.51
CA VAL A 7 2.37 -7.02 -16.42
C VAL A 7 3.03 -7.45 -15.13
N ASN A 8 2.91 -6.59 -14.11
CA ASN A 8 3.24 -6.79 -12.71
C ASN A 8 2.03 -6.36 -11.86
N LEU A 9 2.03 -6.74 -10.58
CA LEU A 9 0.92 -6.47 -9.65
C LEU A 9 1.38 -5.62 -8.48
N ILE A 10 0.48 -4.75 -8.01
CA ILE A 10 0.63 -3.94 -6.81
C ILE A 10 -0.55 -4.28 -5.91
N GLY A 11 -0.28 -4.66 -4.66
CA GLY A 11 -1.31 -4.92 -3.66
C GLY A 11 -1.69 -3.61 -2.95
N ILE A 12 -2.98 -3.36 -2.73
CA ILE A 12 -3.46 -2.15 -2.07
C ILE A 12 -3.84 -2.47 -0.62
N LEU A 13 -3.42 -1.59 0.30
CA LEU A 13 -3.99 -1.48 1.64
C LEU A 13 -5.09 -0.42 1.62
N SER A 14 -6.31 -0.83 1.93
CA SER A 14 -7.51 -0.01 1.84
C SER A 14 -7.70 0.81 3.13
N ARG A 15 -7.05 1.98 3.22
CA ARG A 15 -6.99 2.78 4.46
C ARG A 15 -8.34 3.13 5.05
N SER A 16 -9.38 3.24 4.22
CA SER A 16 -10.77 3.47 4.61
C SER A 16 -11.33 2.47 5.63
N TYR A 17 -10.74 1.29 5.77
CA TYR A 17 -11.18 0.25 6.70
C TYR A 17 -10.30 0.15 7.96
N GLY A 18 -9.30 1.04 8.10
CA GLY A 18 -8.43 1.14 9.27
C GLY A 18 -7.31 0.12 9.34
N GLU A 19 -6.37 0.37 10.26
CA GLU A 19 -5.09 -0.34 10.40
C GLU A 19 -5.22 -1.87 10.52
N LYS A 20 -6.23 -2.35 11.26
CA LYS A 20 -6.45 -3.79 11.47
C LYS A 20 -6.89 -4.50 10.19
N ALA A 21 -7.75 -3.87 9.39
CA ALA A 21 -8.14 -4.41 8.10
C ALA A 21 -6.95 -4.40 7.13
N CYS A 22 -6.18 -3.30 7.11
CA CYS A 22 -4.97 -3.20 6.31
C CYS A 22 -3.89 -4.21 6.71
N GLN A 23 -3.76 -4.58 7.99
CA GLN A 23 -2.85 -5.66 8.37
C GLN A 23 -3.30 -7.00 7.78
N HIS A 24 -4.61 -7.30 7.81
CA HIS A 24 -5.14 -8.53 7.22
C HIS A 24 -4.96 -8.56 5.69
N GLU A 25 -5.13 -7.43 5.02
CA GLU A 25 -4.82 -7.27 3.60
C GLU A 25 -3.32 -7.50 3.34
N LEU A 26 -2.45 -6.86 4.13
CA LEU A 26 -1.01 -7.02 4.01
C LEU A 26 -0.58 -8.48 4.21
N ASP A 27 -1.06 -9.16 5.25
CA ASP A 27 -0.78 -10.56 5.51
C ASP A 27 -1.20 -11.45 4.32
N SER A 28 -2.37 -11.16 3.73
CA SER A 28 -2.88 -11.87 2.55
C SER A 28 -2.02 -11.63 1.31
N ILE A 29 -1.54 -10.40 1.11
CA ILE A 29 -0.67 -10.06 -0.03
C ILE A 29 0.71 -10.69 0.16
N LEU A 30 1.27 -10.64 1.37
CA LEU A 30 2.58 -11.20 1.68
C LEU A 30 2.65 -12.72 1.51
N ALA A 31 1.54 -13.43 1.74
CA ALA A 31 1.42 -14.86 1.42
C ALA A 31 1.70 -15.19 -0.06
N TYR A 32 1.61 -14.19 -0.96
CA TYR A 32 1.89 -14.32 -2.40
C TYR A 32 2.93 -13.31 -2.89
N LYS A 33 3.83 -12.82 -2.03
CA LYS A 33 4.77 -11.73 -2.36
C LYS A 33 5.66 -12.00 -3.58
N GLU A 34 5.96 -13.26 -3.89
CA GLU A 34 6.72 -13.67 -5.09
C GLU A 34 6.03 -13.30 -6.43
N HIS A 35 4.75 -12.92 -6.38
CA HIS A 35 3.95 -12.52 -7.54
C HIS A 35 3.52 -11.04 -7.48
N ILE A 36 3.98 -10.30 -6.47
CA ILE A 36 3.63 -8.91 -6.19
C ILE A 36 4.91 -8.07 -6.25
N THR A 37 4.84 -6.90 -6.86
CA THR A 37 6.00 -6.02 -7.03
C THR A 37 6.05 -4.91 -5.99
N ALA A 38 4.88 -4.41 -5.56
CA ALA A 38 4.81 -3.30 -4.63
C ALA A 38 3.55 -3.38 -3.77
N ILE A 39 3.54 -2.58 -2.70
CA ILE A 39 2.34 -2.25 -1.93
C ILE A 39 2.00 -0.77 -2.13
N ASP A 40 0.70 -0.50 -2.20
CA ASP A 40 0.10 0.82 -2.23
C ASP A 40 -0.81 1.06 -1.00
N LEU A 41 -1.03 2.32 -0.63
CA LEU A 41 -2.04 2.73 0.35
C LEU A 41 -3.03 3.66 -0.34
N ALA A 42 -4.29 3.24 -0.41
CA ALA A 42 -5.35 3.96 -1.11
C ALA A 42 -6.67 3.99 -0.33
N GLY A 43 -7.56 4.91 -0.68
CA GLY A 43 -8.84 5.13 -0.02
C GLY A 43 -8.93 6.52 0.62
N ASP A 44 -9.71 6.65 1.70
CA ASP A 44 -10.00 7.92 2.38
C ASP A 44 -8.77 8.52 3.07
N GLU A 45 -8.11 9.46 2.38
CA GLU A 45 -6.89 10.13 2.84
C GLU A 45 -7.10 10.97 4.08
N ARG A 46 -8.25 11.65 4.16
CA ARG A 46 -8.52 12.61 5.22
C ARG A 46 -8.91 11.91 6.50
N GLY A 47 -9.69 10.84 6.39
CA GLY A 47 -10.11 10.03 7.53
C GLY A 47 -8.98 9.17 8.11
N PHE A 48 -8.02 8.76 7.27
CA PHE A 48 -6.97 7.80 7.64
C PHE A 48 -5.60 8.29 7.15
N PRO A 49 -4.96 9.22 7.87
CA PRO A 49 -3.67 9.77 7.47
C PRO A 49 -2.60 8.67 7.38
N GLY A 50 -1.65 8.82 6.45
CA GLY A 50 -0.61 7.82 6.18
C GLY A 50 0.28 7.51 7.40
N SER A 51 0.36 8.42 8.38
CA SER A 51 1.10 8.21 9.64
C SER A 51 0.58 7.03 10.47
N LEU A 52 -0.67 6.61 10.28
CA LEU A 52 -1.24 5.42 10.93
C LEU A 52 -0.65 4.11 10.38
N PHE A 53 -0.09 4.12 9.16
CA PHE A 53 0.33 2.91 8.44
C PHE A 53 1.86 2.74 8.37
N VAL A 54 2.61 3.52 9.17
CA VAL A 54 4.09 3.49 9.18
C VAL A 54 4.62 2.09 9.49
N GLU A 55 4.00 1.38 10.44
CA GLU A 55 4.46 0.03 10.79
C GLU A 55 4.17 -1.00 9.70
N HIS A 56 3.04 -0.88 8.98
CA HIS A 56 2.75 -1.67 7.79
C HIS A 56 3.83 -1.46 6.73
N PHE A 57 4.18 -0.22 6.40
CA PHE A 57 5.20 0.06 5.39
C PHE A 57 6.62 -0.31 5.81
N LYS A 58 6.95 -0.27 7.11
CA LYS A 58 8.19 -0.87 7.62
C LYS A 58 8.22 -2.39 7.39
N GLN A 59 7.08 -3.08 7.56
CA GLN A 59 6.99 -4.50 7.23
C GLN A 59 7.16 -4.74 5.72
N VAL A 60 6.50 -3.95 4.87
CA VAL A 60 6.66 -4.03 3.40
C VAL A 60 8.13 -3.93 2.98
N GLN A 61 8.87 -2.97 3.53
CA GLN A 61 10.30 -2.82 3.25
C GLN A 61 11.14 -4.01 3.73
N ARG A 62 10.86 -4.55 4.93
CA ARG A 62 11.53 -5.76 5.45
C ARG A 62 11.28 -6.99 4.56
N GLU A 63 10.10 -7.07 3.96
CA GLU A 63 9.72 -8.17 3.05
C GLU A 63 10.27 -8.00 1.62
N GLY A 64 10.91 -6.86 1.32
CA GLY A 64 11.59 -6.61 0.06
C GLY A 64 10.70 -6.11 -1.07
N LEU A 65 9.48 -5.66 -0.78
CA LEU A 65 8.56 -5.10 -1.77
C LEU A 65 8.78 -3.59 -1.95
N HIS A 66 8.47 -3.08 -3.14
CA HIS A 66 8.46 -1.64 -3.40
C HIS A 66 7.24 -0.96 -2.75
N VAL A 67 7.30 0.36 -2.62
CA VAL A 67 6.27 1.19 -1.98
C VAL A 67 5.80 2.26 -2.94
N THR A 68 4.49 2.46 -3.00
CA THR A 68 3.83 3.65 -3.54
C THR A 68 2.69 4.04 -2.59
N VAL A 69 2.21 5.27 -2.64
CA VAL A 69 1.18 5.78 -1.71
C VAL A 69 0.33 6.82 -2.42
N HIS A 70 -1.00 6.71 -2.33
CA HIS A 70 -1.89 7.83 -2.64
C HIS A 70 -1.77 8.91 -1.55
N ALA A 71 -1.12 10.01 -1.89
CA ALA A 71 -0.94 11.17 -1.03
C ALA A 71 -1.04 12.48 -1.82
N GLY A 72 -1.62 13.52 -1.22
CA GLY A 72 -1.84 14.81 -1.87
C GLY A 72 -3.08 14.88 -2.77
N GLU A 73 -3.99 13.92 -2.65
CA GLU A 73 -5.21 13.84 -3.48
C GLU A 73 -6.37 14.60 -2.83
N ALA A 74 -6.67 14.29 -1.57
CA ALA A 74 -7.70 14.93 -0.75
C ALA A 74 -7.13 15.73 0.43
N VAL A 75 -5.82 15.58 0.72
CA VAL A 75 -5.06 16.30 1.75
C VAL A 75 -3.92 17.09 1.07
N GLY A 76 -3.36 18.07 1.76
CA GLY A 76 -2.31 18.93 1.22
C GLY A 76 -0.94 18.25 1.06
N PRO A 77 0.08 19.02 0.63
CA PRO A 77 1.42 18.51 0.38
C PRO A 77 2.09 17.89 1.61
N GLU A 78 1.65 18.20 2.83
CA GLU A 78 2.08 17.53 4.06
C GLU A 78 1.87 16.01 4.02
N SER A 79 0.82 15.55 3.34
CA SER A 79 0.58 14.12 3.13
C SER A 79 1.65 13.50 2.22
N ILE A 80 2.03 14.23 1.15
CA ILE A 80 3.09 13.81 0.21
C ILE A 80 4.44 13.74 0.94
N TRP A 81 4.75 14.73 1.77
CA TRP A 81 6.02 14.76 2.52
C TRP A 81 6.14 13.63 3.55
N GLN A 82 5.01 13.13 4.06
CA GLN A 82 5.00 12.03 5.02
C GLN A 82 5.18 10.66 4.34
N ALA A 83 4.69 10.51 3.11
CA ALA A 83 4.77 9.29 2.31
C ALA A 83 6.21 9.00 1.84
#